data_AF-A0A0B8P2M1-F1
#
_entry.id   AF-A0A0B8P2M1-F1
#
_cell.length_a   1.000
_cell.length_b   1.000
_cell.length_c   1.000
_cell.angle_alpha   90.00
_cell.angle_beta   90.00
_cell.angle_gamma   90.00
#
_symmetry.space_group_name_H-M   'P 1'
#
loop_
_entity.id
_entity.type
_entity.pdbx_description
1 polymer ?
#
loop_
_entity_poly.entity_id
_entity_poly.type
_entity_poly.pdbx_seq_one_letter_code
_entity_poly.pdbx_strand_id
1 'polypeptide(L)' 'MLINEQMIDDIALGATVLGTGGGGDPYSGALMAKVAIKNAKKPVEIISLDEVQDDWMTVPSS' A
#
# COMPACT_ATOMS: atom_id res chain seq x y z
N MET A 1 -5.67 -11.19 -0.99
CA MET A 1 -6.64 -10.40 -0.17
C MET A 1 -6.89 -9.04 -0.85
N LEU A 2 -8.12 -8.54 -0.93
CA LEU A 2 -8.38 -7.21 -1.52
C LEU A 2 -8.11 -6.09 -0.52
N ILE A 3 -7.40 -5.05 -0.95
CA ILE A 3 -7.19 -3.86 -0.12
C ILE A 3 -8.47 -3.01 -0.03
N ASN A 4 -8.72 -2.42 1.13
CA ASN A 4 -9.82 -1.48 1.36
C ASN A 4 -9.32 -0.21 2.08
N GLU A 5 -10.20 0.79 2.23
CA GLU A 5 -9.82 2.08 2.81
C GLU A 5 -9.33 2.00 4.26
N GLN A 6 -9.91 1.13 5.08
CA GLN A 6 -9.48 0.96 6.48
C GLN A 6 -8.07 0.38 6.55
N MET A 7 -7.75 -0.60 5.70
CA MET A 7 -6.43 -1.20 5.65
C MET A 7 -5.35 -0.17 5.25
N ILE A 8 -5.69 0.80 4.40
CA ILE A 8 -4.77 1.88 4.05
C ILE A 8 -4.45 2.74 5.28
N ASP A 9 -5.45 3.05 6.11
CA ASP A 9 -5.24 3.80 7.35
C ASP A 9 -4.38 3.01 8.35
N ASP A 10 -4.64 1.70 8.47
CA ASP A 10 -3.86 0.82 9.35
C ASP A 10 -2.40 0.70 8.87
N ILE A 11 -2.18 0.59 7.55
CA ILE A 11 -0.84 0.57 6.94
C ILE A 11 -0.14 1.90 7.15
N ALA A 12 -0.81 3.03 6.94
CA ALA A 12 -0.22 4.35 7.13
C ALA A 12 0.21 4.56 8.59
N LEU A 13 -0.62 4.16 9.55
CA LEU A 13 -0.27 4.22 10.98
C LEU A 13 0.93 3.32 11.29
N GLY A 14 0.91 2.07 10.86
CA GLY A 14 2.03 1.13 11.06
C GLY A 14 3.32 1.63 10.44
N ALA A 15 3.28 2.11 9.20
CA ALA A 15 4.43 2.67 8.49
C ALA A 15 4.97 3.92 9.19
N THR A 16 4.11 4.76 9.78
CA THR A 16 4.53 5.93 10.57
C THR A 16 5.35 5.51 11.79
N VAL A 17 4.85 4.52 12.54
CA VAL A 17 5.53 4.00 13.73
C VAL A 17 6.87 3.36 13.35
N LEU A 18 6.87 2.51 12.32
CA LEU A 18 8.05 1.80 11.86
C LEU A 18 9.07 2.71 11.13
N GLY A 19 8.61 3.82 10.57
CA GLY A 19 9.44 4.81 9.87
C GLY A 19 10.23 5.73 10.80
N THR A 20 9.96 5.73 12.11
CA THR A 20 10.72 6.48 13.14
C THR A 20 10.90 7.99 12.86
N GLY A 21 9.95 8.59 12.14
CA GLY A 21 9.98 10.00 11.73
C GLY A 21 10.38 10.26 10.27
N GLY A 22 10.71 9.22 9.50
CA GLY A 22 10.85 9.27 8.04
C GLY A 22 9.64 8.70 7.30
N GLY A 23 9.76 8.53 5.97
CA GLY A 23 8.73 7.88 5.14
C GLY A 23 7.64 8.80 4.58
N GLY A 24 7.71 10.10 4.87
CA GLY A 24 6.77 11.11 4.35
C GLY A 24 5.60 11.41 5.30
N ASP A 25 4.64 12.20 4.82
CA ASP A 25 3.43 12.53 5.57
C ASP A 25 2.39 11.38 5.47
N PRO A 26 2.04 10.72 6.59
CA PRO A 26 1.10 9.60 6.61
C PRO A 26 -0.29 9.98 6.08
N TYR A 27 -0.77 11.18 6.40
CA TYR A 27 -2.10 11.63 5.98
C TYR A 27 -2.15 11.84 4.47
N SER A 28 -1.16 12.54 3.92
CA SER A 28 -1.05 12.77 2.48
C SER A 28 -0.91 11.46 1.71
N GLY A 29 -0.08 10.52 2.18
CA GLY A 29 0.10 9.20 1.56
C GLY A 29 -1.18 8.37 1.56
N ALA A 30 -1.88 8.28 2.69
CA ALA A 30 -3.13 7.55 2.81
C ALA A 30 -4.23 8.12 1.90
N LEU A 31 -4.35 9.45 1.80
CA LEU A 31 -5.32 10.11 0.93
C LEU A 31 -5.04 9.77 -0.54
N MET A 32 -3.79 9.84 -0.98
CA MET A 32 -3.41 9.48 -2.35
C MET A 32 -3.73 8.01 -2.65
N ALA A 33 -3.41 7.08 -1.75
CA ALA A 33 -3.70 5.66 -1.93
C ALA A 33 -5.21 5.38 -2.02
N LYS A 34 -6.03 5.99 -1.16
CA LYS A 34 -7.51 5.86 -1.20
C LYS A 34 -8.08 6.34 -2.54
N VAL A 35 -7.61 7.49 -3.03
CA VAL A 35 -8.03 8.03 -4.33
C VAL A 35 -7.59 7.11 -5.48
N ALA A 36 -6.37 6.57 -5.42
CA ALA A 36 -5.86 5.66 -6.45
C ALA A 36 -6.69 4.37 -6.52
N ILE A 37 -6.98 3.74 -5.38
CA ILE A 37 -7.77 2.50 -5.30
C ILE A 37 -9.22 2.74 -5.75
N LYS A 38 -9.82 3.88 -5.36
CA LYS A 38 -11.18 4.25 -5.79
C LYS A 38 -11.28 4.44 -7.32
N ASN A 39 -10.22 4.93 -7.95
CA ASN A 39 -10.16 5.15 -9.40
C ASN A 39 -9.58 3.97 -10.19
N ALA A 40 -9.16 2.90 -9.51
CA ALA A 40 -8.57 1.75 -10.17
C ALA A 40 -9.63 1.00 -11.00
N LYS A 41 -9.29 0.66 -12.25
CA LYS A 41 -10.18 -0.13 -13.13
C LYS A 41 -10.36 -1.58 -12.65
N LYS A 42 -9.40 -2.08 -11.88
CA LYS A 42 -9.38 -3.42 -11.31
C LYS A 42 -9.11 -3.33 -9.80
N PRO A 43 -9.63 -4.27 -9.00
CA PRO A 43 -9.28 -4.36 -7.58
C PRO A 43 -7.77 -4.47 -7.39
N VAL A 44 -7.27 -3.89 -6.30
CA VAL A 44 -5.86 -4.01 -5.91
C VAL A 44 -5.75 -5.16 -4.91
N GLU A 45 -4.93 -6.15 -5.25
CA GLU A 45 -4.72 -7.37 -4.48
C GLU A 45 -3.41 -7.29 -3.68
N ILE A 46 -3.51 -7.64 -2.40
CA ILE A 46 -2.37 -7.96 -1.53
C ILE A 46 -2.14 -9.46 -1.62
N ILE A 47 -0.92 -9.83 -1.99
CA ILE A 47 -0.43 -11.21 -2.11
C ILE A 47 0.58 -11.50 -1.01
N SER A 48 0.68 -12.77 -0.57
CA SER A 48 1.80 -13.18 0.30
C SER A 48 3.08 -13.34 -0.51
N LEU A 49 4.23 -13.32 0.18
CA LEU A 49 5.52 -13.56 -0.47
C LEU A 49 5.59 -14.97 -1.07
N ASP A 50 4.87 -15.94 -0.50
CA ASP A 50 4.84 -17.33 -0.96
C ASP A 50 4.06 -17.50 -2.28
N GLU A 51 3.22 -16.51 -2.64
CA GLU A 51 2.46 -16.47 -3.88
C GLU A 51 3.23 -15.79 -5.04
N VAL A 52 4.38 -15.18 -4.75
CA VAL A 52 5.22 -14.50 -5.76
C VAL A 52 5.97 -15.55 -6.58
N GLN A 53 5.78 -15.52 -7.90
CA GLN A 53 6.47 -16.45 -8.81
C GLN A 53 7.91 -15.99 -9.08
N ASP A 54 8.82 -16.95 -9.30
CA ASP A 54 10.26 -16.70 -9.49
C ASP A 54 10.57 -15.76 -10.68
N ASP A 55 9.69 -15.70 -11.67
CA ASP A 55 9.82 -14.89 -12.88
C ASP A 55 9.15 -13.51 -12.79
N TRP A 56 8.48 -13.20 -11.67
CA TRP A 56 7.86 -11.90 -11.48
C TRP A 56 8.90 -10.82 -11.18
N MET A 57 8.68 -9.64 -11.76
CA MET A 57 9.53 -8.47 -11.55
C MET A 57 8.84 -7.49 -10.60
N THR A 58 9.53 -7.10 -9.53
CA THR A 58 9.08 -6.01 -8.67
C THR A 58 9.53 -4.67 -9.23
N VAL A 59 8.62 -3.71 -9.33
CA VAL A 59 8.95 -2.31 -9.66
C VAL A 59 8.81 -1.48 -8.38
N PRO A 60 9.90 -0.90 -7.85
CA PRO A 60 9.79 -0.01 -6.70
C PRO A 60 9.00 1.24 -7.11
N SER A 61 7.96 1.57 -6.33
CA SER A 61 7.22 2.83 -6.44
C SER A 61 7.68 3.76 -5.33
N SER A 62 8.10 4.97 -5.71
CA SER A 62 8.44 6.07 -4.80
C SER A 62 7.20 6.84 -4.37
#